data_AF-A0A3M1SG71-F1
#
_entry.id   AF-A0A3M1SG71-F1
#
_cell.length_a   1.000
_cell.length_b   1.000
_cell.length_c   1.000
_cell.angle_alpha   90.00
_cell.angle_beta   90.00
_cell.angle_gamma   90.00
#
_symmetry.space_group_name_H-M   'P 1'
#
loop_
_entity.id
_entity.type
_entity.pdbx_description
1 polymer ?
#
loop_
_entity_poly.entity_id
_entity_poly.type
_entity_poly.pdbx_seq_one_letter_code
_entity_poly.pdbx_strand_id
1 'polypeptide(L)' 'MIANTRAEQGHEFFKHVKLLVLPGFSFDGFLECIEEGVVLVDFDARPGHNHGTKFRIRQNN' A
#
# COMPACT_ATOMS: atom_id res chain seq x y z
N MET A 1 -1.16 -8.64 -0.72
CA MET A 1 -1.75 -9.58 -1.70
C MET A 1 -1.16 -9.29 -3.07
N ILE A 2 -0.91 -10.31 -3.88
CA ILE A 2 -0.41 -10.17 -5.25
C ILE A 2 -1.49 -10.73 -6.18
N ALA A 3 -1.75 -10.01 -7.27
CA ALA A 3 -2.70 -10.41 -8.30
C ALA A 3 -2.10 -10.20 -9.68
N ASN A 4 -2.47 -11.06 -10.62
CA ASN A 4 -2.27 -10.82 -12.05
C ASN A 4 -3.48 -10.08 -12.61
N THR A 5 -3.24 -9.11 -13.48
CA THR A 5 -4.29 -8.30 -14.09
C THR A 5 -4.39 -8.57 -15.58
N ARG A 6 -5.61 -8.63 -16.10
CA ARG A 6 -5.91 -8.69 -17.53
C ARG A 6 -7.04 -7.72 -17.85
N ALA A 7 -6.86 -6.87 -18.86
CA ALA A 7 -7.91 -5.99 -19.36
C ALA A 7 -8.39 -6.48 -20.74
N GLU A 8 -9.70 -6.62 -20.93
CA GLU A 8 -10.32 -7.01 -22.21
C GLU A 8 -11.69 -6.34 -22.36
N GLN A 9 -11.98 -5.76 -23.53
CA GLN A 9 -13.26 -5.12 -23.85
C GLN A 9 -13.75 -4.09 -22.80
N GLY A 10 -12.84 -3.34 -22.18
CA GLY A 10 -13.17 -2.34 -21.15
C GLY A 10 -13.40 -2.92 -19.75
N HIS A 11 -13.26 -4.23 -19.57
CA HIS A 11 -13.34 -4.90 -18.28
C HIS A 11 -11.96 -5.27 -17.76
N GLU A 12 -11.69 -4.99 -16.49
CA GLU A 12 -10.48 -5.39 -15.79
C GLU A 12 -10.75 -6.64 -14.94
N PHE A 13 -9.91 -7.66 -15.12
CA PHE A 13 -10.00 -8.93 -14.43
C PHE A 13 -8.78 -9.13 -13.54
N PHE A 14 -9.01 -9.61 -12.32
CA PHE A 14 -7.96 -9.85 -11.33
C PHE A 14 -7.94 -11.31 -10.92
N LYS A 15 -6.78 -11.96 -11.08
CA LYS A 15 -6.53 -13.29 -10.51
C LYS A 15 -5.61 -13.13 -9.31
N HIS A 16 -6.17 -13.29 -8.12
CA HIS A 16 -5.40 -13.31 -6.88
C HIS A 16 -4.50 -14.54 -6.85
N VAL A 17 -3.19 -14.34 -6.83
CA VAL A 17 -2.21 -15.44 -6.94
C VAL A 17 -1.53 -15.75 -5.61
N LYS A 18 -1.42 -14.76 -4.71
CA LYS A 18 -0.74 -14.95 -3.43
C LYS A 18 -1.28 -14.01 -2.36
N LEU A 19 -1.48 -14.58 -1.18
CA LEU A 19 -1.73 -13.84 0.05
C LEU A 19 -0.49 -13.93 0.95
N LEU A 20 -0.12 -12.82 1.56
CA LEU A 20 0.96 -12.70 2.52
C LEU A 20 0.34 -12.19 3.82
N VAL A 21 0.67 -12.84 4.93
CA VAL A 21 0.31 -12.38 6.28
C VAL A 21 1.58 -11.86 6.92
N LEU A 22 1.52 -10.64 7.48
CA LEU A 22 2.61 -10.02 8.23
C LEU A 22 2.28 -10.12 9.73
N PRO A 23 2.69 -11.20 10.41
CA PRO A 23 2.60 -11.26 11.86
C PRO A 23 3.72 -10.42 12.50
N GLY A 24 3.52 -9.96 13.73
CA GLY A 24 4.57 -9.27 14.50
C GLY A 24 4.74 -7.79 14.18
N PHE A 25 3.64 -7.08 13.94
CA PHE A 25 3.68 -5.61 13.84
C PHE A 25 4.28 -5.00 15.12
N SER A 26 5.29 -4.16 14.96
CA SER A 26 5.91 -3.36 16.03
C SER A 26 5.60 -1.89 15.78
N PHE A 27 5.04 -1.22 16.79
CA PHE A 27 4.74 0.21 16.69
C PHE A 27 6.03 1.05 16.69
N ASP A 28 6.99 0.72 17.55
CA ASP A 28 8.26 1.44 17.61
C ASP A 28 9.06 1.28 16.32
N GLY A 29 9.10 0.06 15.77
CA GLY A 29 9.75 -0.19 14.47
C GLY A 29 9.03 0.51 13.31
N PHE A 30 7.71 0.71 13.41
CA PHE A 30 6.97 1.52 12.43
C PHE A 30 7.35 3.00 12.50
N LEU A 31 7.57 3.56 13.70
CA LEU A 31 8.05 4.94 13.87
C LEU A 31 9.46 5.11 13.31
N GLU A 32 10.37 4.19 13.65
CA GLU A 32 11.75 4.17 13.14
C GLU A 32 11.76 4.14 11.59
N CYS A 33 10.92 3.28 10.98
CA CYS A 33 10.81 3.23 9.51
C CYS A 33 10.29 4.54 8.89
N ILE A 34 9.47 5.33 9.59
CA ILE A 34 9.05 6.65 9.12
C ILE A 34 10.22 7.63 9.18
N GLU A 35 10.96 7.64 10.30
CA GLU A 35 12.11 8.50 10.53
C GLU A 35 13.24 8.23 9.51
N GLU A 36 13.48 6.97 9.16
CA GLU A 36 14.46 6.55 8.17
C GLU A 36 14.00 6.70 6.70
N GLY A 37 12.73 7.07 6.47
CA GLY A 37 12.16 7.23 5.12
C GLY A 37 11.84 5.91 4.40
N VAL A 38 11.82 4.79 5.12
CA VAL A 38 11.38 3.48 4.61
C VAL A 38 9.85 3.46 4.42
N VAL A 39 9.11 4.04 5.38
CA VAL A 39 7.67 4.30 5.30
C VAL A 39 7.44 5.76 4.90
N LEU A 40 6.64 5.98 3.86
CA LEU A 40 6.25 7.30 3.39
C LEU A 40 4.86 7.68 3.91
N VAL A 41 4.70 8.94 4.34
CA VAL A 41 3.41 9.52 4.73
C VAL A 41 2.84 10.29 3.55
N ASP A 42 1.73 9.80 3.00
CA ASP A 42 1.06 10.33 1.82
C ASP A 42 -0.25 11.05 2.19
N PHE A 43 -0.30 12.35 1.92
CA PHE A 43 -1.48 13.20 2.15
C PHE A 43 -2.35 13.23 0.90
N ASP A 44 -3.26 12.26 0.79
CA ASP A 44 -4.17 12.11 -0.34
C ASP A 44 -5.47 12.88 -0.10
N ALA A 45 -5.36 14.22 -0.15
CA ALA A 45 -6.48 15.13 0.02
C ALA A 45 -6.51 16.19 -1.09
N ARG A 46 -7.72 16.51 -1.56
CA ARG A 46 -8.04 17.57 -2.51
C ARG A 46 -9.20 18.42 -1.95
N PRO A 47 -9.40 19.67 -2.41
CA PRO A 47 -10.52 20.49 -1.92
C PRO A 47 -11.85 19.75 -2.06
N GLY A 48 -12.60 19.62 -0.95
CA GLY A 48 -13.89 18.91 -0.91
C GLY A 48 -13.81 17.38 -0.94
N HIS A 49 -12.61 16.78 -1.03
CA HIS A 49 -12.47 15.32 -1.06
C HIS A 49 -11.16 14.86 -0.41
N ASN A 50 -11.26 14.35 0.82
CA ASN A 50 -10.16 13.79 1.57
C ASN A 50 -10.26 12.26 1.57
N HIS A 51 -9.26 11.57 1.01
CA HIS A 51 -9.20 10.11 0.97
C HIS A 51 -8.47 9.52 2.19
N GLY A 52 -8.05 10.36 3.13
CA GLY A 52 -7.27 10.00 4.31
C GLY A 52 -5.76 9.93 4.05
N THR A 53 -4.98 10.22 5.09
CA THR A 53 -3.53 10.02 5.12
C THR A 53 -3.20 8.53 5.01
N LYS A 54 -2.21 8.19 4.18
CA LYS A 54 -1.80 6.81 3.90
C LYS A 54 -0.34 6.61 4.26
N PHE A 55 -0.03 5.48 4.91
CA PHE A 55 1.35 5.04 5.13
C PHE A 55 1.72 4.03 4.05
N ARG A 56 2.77 4.30 3.28
CA ARG A 56 3.17 3.49 2.12
C ARG A 56 4.59 2.97 2.28
N ILE A 57 4.82 1.72 1.90
CA ILE A 57 6.15 1.10 1.82
C ILE A 57 6.41 0.78 0.34
N ARG A 58 7.66 0.96 -0.12
CA ARG A 58 8.06 0.56 -1.47
C ARG A 58 8.11 -0.97 -1.56
N GLN A 59 7.45 -1.55 -2.56
CA GLN A 59 7.44 -3.00 -2.76
C GLN A 59 8.71 -3.55 -3.45
N ASN A 60 9.69 -2.69 -3.78
CA ASN A 60 10.88 -3.03 -4.58
C ASN A 60 12.18 -2.81 -3.80
N ASN A 61 12.43 -3.60 -2.76
CA ASN A 61 13.78 -3.87 -2.28
C ASN A 61 14.14 -5.33 -2.59
#